data_AF-A0A3N5FS27-F1
#
_entry.id   AF-A0A3N5FS27-F1
#
_cell.length_a   1.000
_cell.length_b   1.000
_cell.length_c   1.000
_cell.angle_alpha   90.00
_cell.angle_beta   90.00
_cell.angle_gamma   90.00
#
_symmetry.space_group_name_H-M   'P 1'
#
loop_
_entity.id
_entity.type
_entity.pdbx_description
1 polymer ?
#
loop_
_entity_poly.entity_id
_entity_poly.type
_entity_poly.pdbx_seq_one_letter_code
_entity_poly.pdbx_strand_id
1 'polypeptide(L)'
;MLDTNGDGKIARPWNVSTVGNSQLYLGDTAGGAGRQTTTPFDPALDTLVTYSLYSVIPSPLDDTVWGVSEQFPGFLVRLQRGSNPPSSCKAQIFKVPEPGLDPRGVDVDSKGVVWTALAASSHLASFDVRKCKDLNGPAKIDGSQCREGWTLYQTKGPKLKGTDIPADFHYYNWVDQHNVSGLGVDTPFATGSNSDSLLALNPRTGEWTTLRVPYPLGFYSRGMDGRIDDARAGWKGRALYANYGTHFVWHIEGGKGTKGKVVKFQIRPNPLAR
;
A
#
# COMPACT_ATOMS: atom_id res chain seq x y z
N MET A 1 -11.82 -16.11 -4.24
CA MET A 1 -12.61 -16.99 -3.36
C MET A 1 -11.82 -17.25 -2.10
N LEU A 2 -12.43 -17.11 -0.93
CA LEU A 2 -11.85 -17.54 0.34
C LEU A 2 -12.14 -19.02 0.56
N ASP A 3 -11.12 -19.78 0.92
CA ASP A 3 -11.18 -21.20 1.28
C ASP A 3 -11.78 -21.35 2.69
N THR A 4 -13.08 -21.07 2.82
CA THR A 4 -13.77 -21.00 4.12
C THR A 4 -14.22 -22.35 4.63
N ASN A 5 -14.33 -23.35 3.76
CA ASN A 5 -14.57 -24.73 4.18
C ASN A 5 -13.26 -25.43 4.63
N GLY A 6 -12.09 -24.88 4.25
CA GLY A 6 -10.77 -25.34 4.69
C GLY A 6 -10.27 -26.60 3.96
N ASP A 7 -10.91 -27.02 2.87
CA ASP A 7 -10.57 -28.27 2.17
C ASP A 7 -9.37 -28.13 1.21
N GLY A 8 -8.86 -26.91 1.04
CA GLY A 8 -7.73 -26.66 0.16
C GLY A 8 -8.11 -26.51 -1.32
N LYS A 9 -9.38 -26.45 -1.69
CA LYS A 9 -9.84 -26.37 -3.09
C LYS A 9 -11.00 -25.39 -3.22
N ILE A 10 -10.94 -24.57 -4.26
CA ILE A 10 -12.08 -23.70 -4.57
C ILE A 10 -13.12 -24.48 -5.37
N ALA A 11 -14.31 -24.69 -4.79
CA ALA A 11 -15.39 -25.48 -5.39
C ALA A 11 -16.72 -24.74 -5.39
N ARG A 12 -17.54 -24.92 -6.44
CA ARG A 12 -18.92 -24.42 -6.50
C ARG A 12 -19.90 -25.42 -5.87
N PRO A 13 -21.05 -24.97 -5.31
CA PRO A 13 -21.50 -23.58 -5.14
C PRO A 13 -20.76 -22.84 -4.01
N TRP A 14 -21.01 -21.53 -3.87
CA TRP A 14 -20.32 -20.67 -2.90
C TRP A 14 -21.29 -19.88 -2.04
N ASN A 15 -20.87 -19.54 -0.82
CA ASN A 15 -21.41 -18.40 -0.10
C ASN A 15 -21.09 -17.10 -0.85
N VAL A 16 -21.99 -16.11 -0.78
CA VAL A 16 -21.75 -14.76 -1.29
C VAL A 16 -21.76 -13.79 -0.12
N SER A 17 -20.60 -13.20 0.17
CA SER A 17 -20.49 -12.15 1.18
C SER A 17 -20.59 -10.78 0.50
N THR A 18 -21.59 -9.98 0.88
CA THR A 18 -21.75 -8.59 0.38
C THR A 18 -21.08 -7.55 1.28
N VAL A 19 -20.09 -7.95 2.09
CA VAL A 19 -19.31 -7.02 2.92
C VAL A 19 -18.40 -6.21 1.99
N GLY A 20 -18.93 -5.25 1.22
CA GLY A 20 -18.19 -4.73 0.06
C GLY A 20 -18.50 -3.33 -0.45
N ASN A 21 -19.38 -2.54 0.17
CA ASN A 21 -19.52 -1.13 -0.24
C ASN A 21 -18.60 -0.26 0.61
N SER A 22 -17.48 0.18 0.03
CA SER A 22 -16.66 1.25 0.63
C SER A 22 -17.52 2.51 0.78
N GLN A 23 -17.79 2.90 2.04
CA GLN A 23 -18.55 4.12 2.35
C GLN A 23 -17.76 5.39 1.98
N LEU A 24 -16.44 5.31 1.83
CA LEU A 24 -15.56 6.47 1.60
C LEU A 24 -15.55 6.96 0.13
N TYR A 25 -15.86 6.10 -0.84
CA TYR A 25 -15.94 6.48 -2.28
C TYR A 25 -17.37 6.72 -2.79
N LEU A 26 -18.39 6.58 -1.93
CA LEU A 26 -19.77 6.93 -2.28
C LEU A 26 -19.98 8.44 -2.52
N GLY A 27 -18.99 9.29 -2.19
CA GLY A 27 -19.03 10.74 -2.44
C GLY A 27 -18.80 11.15 -3.89
N ASP A 28 -17.95 10.43 -4.65
CA ASP A 28 -17.42 10.95 -5.93
C ASP A 28 -17.84 10.15 -7.18
N THR A 29 -18.32 8.91 -7.03
CA THR A 29 -18.91 8.13 -8.14
C THR A 29 -20.07 7.27 -7.62
N ALA A 30 -21.25 7.87 -7.47
CA ALA A 30 -22.46 7.16 -7.11
C ALA A 30 -22.91 6.23 -8.25
N GLY A 31 -22.43 4.99 -8.27
CA GLY A 31 -22.75 4.00 -9.29
C GLY A 31 -22.55 2.58 -8.83
N GLY A 32 -23.27 2.13 -7.80
CA GLY A 32 -23.35 0.70 -7.47
C GLY A 32 -23.60 0.39 -5.99
N ALA A 33 -24.81 0.64 -5.50
CA ALA A 33 -25.24 0.10 -4.22
C ALA A 33 -25.43 -1.43 -4.36
N GLY A 34 -24.45 -2.21 -3.91
CA GLY A 34 -24.59 -3.66 -3.79
C GLY A 34 -25.71 -4.04 -2.81
N ARG A 35 -26.74 -4.72 -3.32
CA ARG A 35 -27.89 -5.25 -2.56
C ARG A 35 -27.41 -6.38 -1.64
N GLN A 36 -27.59 -6.22 -0.33
CA GLN A 36 -27.25 -7.24 0.67
C GLN A 36 -28.17 -8.46 0.51
N THR A 37 -27.65 -9.57 -0.01
CA THR A 37 -28.41 -10.83 -0.12
C THR A 37 -28.14 -11.69 1.10
N THR A 38 -29.14 -11.84 1.97
CA THR A 38 -29.12 -12.64 3.19
C THR A 38 -29.32 -14.14 2.90
N THR A 39 -28.42 -14.74 2.12
CA THR A 39 -28.37 -16.22 2.05
C THR A 39 -27.74 -16.73 3.35
N PRO A 40 -28.31 -17.74 4.03
CA PRO A 40 -27.68 -18.34 5.20
C PRO A 40 -26.25 -18.79 4.88
N PHE A 41 -25.30 -18.46 5.76
CA PHE A 41 -23.91 -18.90 5.61
C PHE A 41 -23.81 -20.41 5.80
N ASP A 42 -23.29 -21.12 4.79
CA ASP A 42 -23.02 -22.56 4.86
C ASP A 42 -21.53 -22.79 5.14
N PRO A 43 -21.15 -23.32 6.32
CA PRO A 43 -19.75 -23.57 6.67
C PRO A 43 -19.07 -24.64 5.80
N ALA A 44 -19.82 -25.42 5.03
CA ALA A 44 -19.27 -26.41 4.09
C ALA A 44 -18.86 -25.80 2.73
N LEU A 45 -19.22 -24.53 2.47
CA LEU A 45 -18.94 -23.86 1.21
C LEU A 45 -17.84 -22.80 1.33
N ASP A 46 -17.12 -22.60 0.22
CA ASP A 46 -16.25 -21.45 0.04
C ASP A 46 -17.01 -20.13 -0.02
N THR A 47 -16.32 -19.02 0.20
CA THR A 47 -16.94 -17.69 0.22
C THR A 47 -16.40 -16.81 -0.90
N LEU A 48 -17.30 -16.30 -1.75
CA LEU A 48 -17.01 -15.21 -2.66
C LEU A 48 -16.98 -13.90 -1.89
N VAL A 49 -15.89 -13.15 -2.06
CA VAL A 49 -15.71 -11.79 -1.54
C VAL A 49 -15.43 -10.84 -2.68
N THR A 50 -15.86 -9.59 -2.51
CA THR A 50 -15.69 -8.52 -3.49
C THR A 50 -15.08 -7.31 -2.80
N TYR A 51 -13.93 -6.87 -3.30
CA TYR A 51 -13.22 -5.68 -2.81
C TYR A 51 -12.85 -4.80 -4.01
N SER A 52 -13.07 -3.48 -3.88
CA SER A 52 -12.46 -2.51 -4.78
C SER A 52 -10.99 -2.37 -4.40
N LEU A 53 -10.09 -2.67 -5.34
CA LEU A 53 -8.64 -2.59 -5.12
C LEU A 53 -8.12 -1.26 -5.63
N TYR A 54 -7.63 -0.42 -4.72
CA TYR A 54 -7.08 0.90 -5.07
C TYR A 54 -5.75 0.78 -5.80
N SER A 55 -4.91 -0.15 -5.36
CA SER A 55 -3.64 -0.49 -6.00
C SER A 55 -3.39 -1.99 -5.92
N VAL A 56 -2.56 -2.47 -6.84
CA VAL A 56 -2.19 -3.88 -6.98
C VAL A 56 -0.71 -4.00 -7.33
N ILE A 57 -0.06 -5.06 -6.84
CA ILE A 57 1.33 -5.37 -7.12
C ILE A 57 1.53 -6.89 -7.20
N PRO A 58 2.20 -7.42 -8.23
CA PRO A 58 2.62 -8.81 -8.24
C PRO A 58 3.78 -9.02 -7.26
N SER A 59 3.81 -10.18 -6.61
CA SER A 59 4.96 -10.60 -5.82
C SER A 59 6.15 -10.88 -6.73
N PRO A 60 7.37 -10.44 -6.37
CA PRO A 60 8.58 -10.79 -7.10
C PRO A 60 9.04 -12.24 -6.83
N LEU A 61 8.43 -12.95 -5.88
CA LEU A 61 8.89 -14.27 -5.41
C LEU A 61 8.02 -15.44 -5.84
N ASP A 62 6.74 -15.20 -6.12
CA ASP A 62 5.76 -16.25 -6.38
C ASP A 62 4.60 -15.74 -7.24
N ASP A 63 3.67 -16.64 -7.57
CA ASP A 63 2.50 -16.33 -8.39
C ASP A 63 1.38 -15.59 -7.60
N THR A 64 1.76 -14.80 -6.58
CA THR A 64 0.79 -14.02 -5.82
C THR A 64 0.67 -12.59 -6.33
N VAL A 65 -0.54 -12.06 -6.23
CA VAL A 65 -0.82 -10.64 -6.43
C VAL A 65 -1.39 -10.10 -5.13
N TRP A 66 -0.90 -8.94 -4.71
CA TRP A 66 -1.40 -8.22 -3.56
C TRP A 66 -2.15 -6.99 -4.04
N GLY A 67 -3.24 -6.67 -3.36
CA GLY A 67 -3.95 -5.42 -3.54
C GLY A 67 -4.39 -4.85 -2.21
N VAL A 68 -4.75 -3.58 -2.21
CA VAL A 68 -5.33 -2.90 -1.03
C VAL A 68 -6.73 -2.42 -1.32
N SER A 69 -7.60 -2.55 -0.33
CA SER A 69 -8.94 -1.97 -0.36
C SER A 69 -9.10 -0.95 0.75
N GLU A 70 -9.61 0.22 0.39
CA GLU A 70 -9.94 1.31 1.32
C GLU A 70 -11.28 1.09 2.05
N GLN A 71 -11.92 -0.07 1.88
CA GLN A 71 -13.09 -0.41 2.66
C GLN A 71 -12.75 -0.41 4.15
N PHE A 72 -13.36 0.53 4.89
CA PHE A 72 -13.00 0.82 6.27
C PHE A 72 -12.93 -0.45 7.16
N PRO A 73 -11.88 -0.62 7.98
CA PRO A 73 -10.73 0.30 8.16
C PRO A 73 -9.67 0.20 7.06
N GLY A 74 -9.74 -0.86 6.25
CA GLY A 74 -8.80 -1.17 5.18
C GLY A 74 -8.45 -2.65 5.15
N PHE A 75 -8.09 -3.17 3.98
CA PHE A 75 -7.68 -4.56 3.80
C PHE A 75 -6.49 -4.70 2.84
N LEU A 76 -5.56 -5.60 3.17
CA LEU A 76 -4.75 -6.27 2.15
C LEU A 76 -5.53 -7.46 1.60
N VAL A 77 -5.50 -7.63 0.29
CA VAL A 77 -6.09 -8.76 -0.43
C VAL A 77 -4.96 -9.49 -1.16
N ARG A 78 -4.66 -10.71 -0.73
CA ARG A 78 -3.71 -11.60 -1.40
C ARG A 78 -4.47 -12.52 -2.33
N LEU A 79 -4.07 -12.60 -3.58
CA LEU A 79 -4.57 -13.55 -4.56
C LEU A 79 -3.45 -14.49 -4.97
N GLN A 80 -3.57 -15.77 -4.63
CA GLN A 80 -2.70 -16.84 -5.13
C GLN A 80 -3.27 -17.37 -6.45
N ARG A 81 -2.49 -17.29 -7.53
CA ARG A 81 -2.83 -17.97 -8.78
C ARG A 81 -2.81 -19.48 -8.53
N GLY A 82 -3.92 -20.16 -8.80
CA GLY A 82 -3.95 -21.62 -8.84
C GLY A 82 -3.54 -22.18 -10.20
N SER A 83 -3.54 -23.50 -10.36
CA SER A 83 -3.12 -24.17 -11.60
C SER A 83 -4.09 -24.03 -12.79
N ASN A 84 -5.36 -23.72 -12.54
CA ASN A 84 -6.40 -23.47 -13.55
C ASN A 84 -7.16 -22.16 -13.27
N PRO A 85 -6.50 -20.99 -13.44
CA PRO A 85 -7.12 -19.70 -13.17
C PRO A 85 -8.26 -19.37 -14.15
N PRO A 86 -9.31 -18.66 -13.73
CA PRO A 86 -9.52 -18.13 -12.38
C PRO A 86 -10.15 -19.14 -11.41
N SER A 87 -10.59 -20.31 -11.89
CA SER A 87 -11.41 -21.26 -11.11
C SER A 87 -10.72 -21.82 -9.87
N SER A 88 -9.40 -21.97 -9.92
CA SER A 88 -8.58 -22.45 -8.80
C SER A 88 -7.88 -21.33 -8.02
N CYS A 89 -8.15 -20.05 -8.32
CA CYS A 89 -7.49 -18.94 -7.62
C CYS A 89 -8.03 -18.79 -6.20
N LYS A 90 -7.12 -18.66 -5.24
CA LYS A 90 -7.45 -18.49 -3.82
C LYS A 90 -7.15 -17.07 -3.38
N ALA A 91 -8.11 -16.46 -2.70
CA ALA A 91 -7.93 -15.17 -2.06
C ALA A 91 -7.76 -15.36 -0.55
N GLN A 92 -6.99 -14.47 0.06
CA GLN A 92 -6.90 -14.27 1.49
C GLN A 92 -7.02 -12.76 1.72
N ILE A 93 -7.68 -12.38 2.81
CA ILE A 93 -7.87 -10.97 3.17
C ILE A 93 -7.29 -10.71 4.54
N PHE A 94 -6.71 -9.54 4.74
CA PHE A 94 -6.08 -9.15 6.00
C PHE A 94 -6.51 -7.73 6.33
N LYS A 95 -7.34 -7.59 7.35
CA LYS A 95 -7.83 -6.31 7.85
C LYS A 95 -6.66 -5.56 8.47
N VAL A 96 -6.50 -4.29 8.09
CA VAL A 96 -5.51 -3.40 8.71
C VAL A 96 -5.84 -3.29 10.21
N PRO A 97 -4.88 -3.56 11.12
CA PRO A 97 -5.14 -3.44 12.55
C PRO A 97 -5.10 -1.98 12.99
N GLU A 98 -5.90 -1.65 14.01
CA GLU A 98 -5.75 -0.39 14.75
C GLU A 98 -4.30 -0.21 15.25
N PRO A 99 -3.74 1.01 15.23
CA PRO A 99 -4.37 2.29 14.87
C PRO A 99 -4.30 2.65 13.36
N GLY A 100 -4.02 1.67 12.49
CA GLY A 100 -3.84 1.88 11.06
C GLY A 100 -5.16 2.01 10.28
N LEU A 101 -5.22 2.95 9.32
CA LEU A 101 -6.43 3.25 8.55
C LEU A 101 -6.13 3.65 7.09
N ASP A 102 -7.06 3.35 6.19
CA ASP A 102 -7.08 3.80 4.78
C ASP A 102 -5.83 3.41 3.96
N PRO A 103 -5.58 2.10 3.72
CA PRO A 103 -4.46 1.64 2.91
C PRO A 103 -4.65 2.05 1.44
N ARG A 104 -3.67 2.74 0.86
CA ARG A 104 -3.73 3.20 -0.54
C ARG A 104 -2.61 2.65 -1.40
N GLY A 105 -1.36 2.81 -0.97
CA GLY A 105 -0.22 2.20 -1.67
C GLY A 105 -0.05 0.73 -1.29
N VAL A 106 0.48 -0.06 -2.22
CA VAL A 106 1.00 -1.39 -1.91
C VAL A 106 2.26 -1.65 -2.75
N ASP A 107 3.27 -2.23 -2.12
CA ASP A 107 4.45 -2.74 -2.79
C ASP A 107 5.04 -3.90 -1.98
N VAL A 108 5.94 -4.70 -2.57
CA VAL A 108 6.51 -5.89 -1.94
C VAL A 108 8.01 -5.79 -1.95
N ASP A 109 8.68 -6.15 -0.86
CA ASP A 109 10.14 -6.24 -0.84
C ASP A 109 10.66 -7.51 -1.53
N SER A 110 11.98 -7.58 -1.77
CA SER A 110 12.59 -8.77 -2.41
C SER A 110 12.50 -10.05 -1.58
N LYS A 111 11.96 -9.98 -0.35
CA LYS A 111 11.77 -11.10 0.58
C LYS A 111 10.29 -11.46 0.77
N GLY A 112 9.38 -10.82 0.03
CA GLY A 112 7.95 -11.10 0.07
C GLY A 112 7.21 -10.42 1.24
N VAL A 113 7.82 -9.47 1.94
CA VAL A 113 7.11 -8.63 2.92
C VAL A 113 6.37 -7.55 2.17
N VAL A 114 5.07 -7.43 2.44
CA VAL A 114 4.20 -6.45 1.81
C VAL A 114 4.26 -5.15 2.60
N TRP A 115 4.34 -4.03 1.92
CA TRP A 115 4.37 -2.69 2.50
C TRP A 115 3.17 -1.89 2.00
N THR A 116 2.49 -1.17 2.89
CA THR A 116 1.34 -0.35 2.55
C THR A 116 1.32 0.98 3.31
N ALA A 117 1.15 2.08 2.57
CA ALA A 117 0.90 3.40 3.15
C ALA A 117 -0.54 3.51 3.65
N LEU A 118 -0.69 3.93 4.91
CA LEU A 118 -1.97 4.06 5.62
C LEU A 118 -2.33 5.55 5.71
N ALA A 119 -3.12 6.00 4.74
CA ALA A 119 -3.24 7.40 4.38
C ALA A 119 -3.94 8.25 5.45
N ALA A 120 -4.87 7.66 6.20
CA ALA A 120 -5.64 8.35 7.23
C ALA A 120 -5.04 8.24 8.65
N SER A 121 -3.86 7.63 8.79
CA SER A 121 -3.22 7.40 10.11
C SER A 121 -1.74 7.79 10.17
N SER A 122 -1.17 8.29 9.07
CA SER A 122 0.25 8.61 8.91
C SER A 122 1.18 7.45 9.26
N HIS A 123 0.77 6.23 8.94
CA HIS A 123 1.63 5.05 9.09
C HIS A 123 2.09 4.53 7.73
N LEU A 124 3.26 3.91 7.74
CA LEU A 124 3.64 2.88 6.78
C LEU A 124 3.61 1.54 7.51
N ALA A 125 2.93 0.55 6.96
CA ALA A 125 2.82 -0.76 7.58
C ALA A 125 3.55 -1.82 6.75
N SER A 126 4.22 -2.75 7.43
CA SER A 126 4.69 -4.00 6.84
C SER A 126 3.76 -5.15 7.23
N PHE A 127 3.57 -6.10 6.32
CA PHE A 127 2.85 -7.34 6.56
C PHE A 127 3.66 -8.54 6.05
N ASP A 128 3.97 -9.47 6.95
CA ASP A 128 4.67 -10.72 6.64
C ASP A 128 3.74 -11.92 6.83
N VAL A 129 3.21 -12.43 5.71
CA VAL A 129 2.27 -13.55 5.70
C VAL A 129 2.86 -14.85 6.25
N ARG A 130 4.20 -14.98 6.28
CA ARG A 130 4.88 -16.18 6.80
C ARG A 130 4.79 -16.28 8.32
N LYS A 131 4.46 -15.18 9.00
CA LYS A 131 4.22 -15.17 10.45
C LYS A 131 2.82 -15.68 10.81
N CYS A 132 1.92 -15.80 9.84
CA CYS A 132 0.56 -16.27 10.06
C CYS A 132 0.53 -17.78 10.30
N LYS A 133 -0.21 -18.22 11.33
CA LYS A 133 -0.35 -19.66 11.65
C LYS A 133 -1.52 -20.35 10.97
N ASP A 134 -2.61 -19.62 10.73
CA ASP A 134 -3.85 -20.19 10.19
C ASP A 134 -4.54 -19.19 9.25
N LEU A 135 -4.62 -19.55 7.97
CA LEU A 135 -5.04 -18.68 6.88
C LEU A 135 -6.30 -19.17 6.13
N ASN A 136 -6.85 -20.33 6.48
CA ASN A 136 -8.02 -20.92 5.83
C ASN A 136 -9.11 -21.21 6.87
N GLY A 137 -10.32 -21.55 6.41
CA GLY A 137 -11.45 -21.91 7.26
C GLY A 137 -12.47 -20.78 7.53
N PRO A 138 -13.54 -21.06 8.29
CA PRO A 138 -14.74 -20.22 8.29
C PRO A 138 -14.55 -18.87 8.99
N ALA A 139 -13.59 -18.77 9.90
CA ALA A 139 -13.30 -17.55 10.66
C ALA A 139 -12.55 -16.47 9.85
N LYS A 140 -12.22 -16.70 8.58
CA LYS A 140 -11.34 -15.80 7.78
C LYS A 140 -12.07 -14.71 7.00
N ILE A 141 -13.39 -14.70 7.05
CA ILE A 141 -14.25 -13.80 6.25
C ILE A 141 -14.14 -12.34 6.69
N ASP A 142 -13.77 -12.06 7.94
CA ASP A 142 -13.63 -10.69 8.44
C ASP A 142 -12.21 -10.11 8.27
N GLY A 143 -11.23 -10.93 7.85
CA GLY A 143 -9.84 -10.53 7.65
C GLY A 143 -9.03 -10.26 8.92
N SER A 144 -9.58 -10.41 10.12
CA SER A 144 -8.92 -10.05 11.39
C SER A 144 -7.80 -11.02 11.81
N GLN A 145 -7.62 -12.11 11.08
CA GLN A 145 -6.52 -13.06 11.27
C GLN A 145 -5.14 -12.43 11.04
N CYS A 146 -4.12 -13.12 11.57
CA CYS A 146 -2.72 -12.79 11.36
C CYS A 146 -2.31 -11.38 11.80
N ARG A 147 -2.78 -10.94 12.97
CA ARG A 147 -2.30 -9.68 13.57
C ARG A 147 -0.79 -9.70 13.80
N GLU A 148 -0.23 -10.87 14.09
CA GLU A 148 1.21 -11.10 14.26
C GLU A 148 2.06 -10.85 13.01
N GLY A 149 1.43 -10.81 11.82
CA GLY A 149 2.09 -10.47 10.57
C GLY A 149 2.35 -8.97 10.40
N TRP A 150 1.61 -8.12 11.12
CA TRP A 150 1.64 -6.67 10.94
C TRP A 150 2.69 -5.98 11.80
N THR A 151 3.27 -4.90 11.27
CA THR A 151 4.04 -3.91 12.04
C THR A 151 3.78 -2.54 11.46
N LEU A 152 3.43 -1.57 12.30
CA LEU A 152 3.05 -0.23 11.90
C LEU A 152 4.13 0.77 12.34
N TYR A 153 4.55 1.63 11.41
CA TYR A 153 5.56 2.66 11.62
C TYR A 153 4.92 4.03 11.39
N GLN A 154 4.69 4.79 12.46
CA GLN A 154 4.12 6.13 12.33
C GLN A 154 5.20 7.13 11.93
N THR A 155 4.87 8.01 10.98
CA THR A 155 5.73 9.13 10.65
C THR A 155 5.65 10.22 11.72
N LYS A 156 6.70 11.04 11.79
CA LYS A 156 6.71 12.22 12.67
C LYS A 156 6.00 13.36 11.95
N GLY A 157 5.19 14.13 12.68
CA GLY A 157 4.54 15.29 12.09
C GLY A 157 3.71 16.08 13.10
N PRO A 158 3.26 17.29 12.70
CA PRO A 158 2.35 18.06 13.52
C PRO A 158 1.03 17.31 13.70
N LYS A 159 0.39 17.52 14.85
CA LYS A 159 -0.91 16.95 15.21
C LYS A 159 -1.90 18.08 15.45
N LEU A 160 -3.16 17.87 15.07
CA LEU A 160 -4.23 18.82 15.37
C LEU A 160 -4.72 18.63 16.82
N LYS A 161 -5.30 19.67 17.41
CA LYS A 161 -5.87 19.59 18.77
C LYS A 161 -6.97 18.53 18.81
N GLY A 162 -6.89 17.61 19.78
CA GLY A 162 -7.90 16.56 20.00
C GLY A 162 -7.62 15.24 19.27
N THR A 163 -6.47 15.09 18.62
CA THR A 163 -6.03 13.81 18.04
C THR A 163 -4.55 13.57 18.27
N ASP A 164 -4.17 12.30 18.40
CA ASP A 164 -2.79 11.86 18.41
C ASP A 164 -2.25 11.44 17.04
N ILE A 165 -3.07 11.53 15.99
CA ILE A 165 -2.70 11.18 14.62
C ILE A 165 -2.00 12.38 13.96
N PRO A 166 -0.79 12.22 13.39
CA PRO A 166 -0.14 13.27 12.61
C PRO A 166 -1.00 13.69 11.40
N ALA A 167 -0.78 14.92 10.91
CA ALA A 167 -1.53 15.46 9.78
C ALA A 167 -0.97 15.07 8.40
N ASP A 168 0.06 14.23 8.35
CA ASP A 168 0.66 13.83 7.07
C ASP A 168 -0.17 12.76 6.38
N PHE A 169 -0.36 12.92 5.08
CA PHE A 169 -1.14 12.04 4.24
C PHE A 169 -0.19 11.21 3.39
N HIS A 170 -0.24 9.90 3.54
CA HIS A 170 0.59 8.98 2.75
C HIS A 170 -0.23 8.35 1.64
N TYR A 171 -0.27 9.02 0.48
CA TYR A 171 -1.06 8.54 -0.65
C TYR A 171 -0.55 7.22 -1.24
N TYR A 172 0.77 7.02 -1.30
CA TYR A 172 1.37 5.81 -1.86
C TYR A 172 2.67 5.41 -1.14
N ASN A 173 3.16 4.22 -1.44
CA ASN A 173 4.47 3.72 -1.01
C ASN A 173 5.17 2.97 -2.15
N TRP A 174 6.48 2.81 -2.02
CA TRP A 174 7.33 2.05 -2.94
C TRP A 174 8.49 1.43 -2.16
N VAL A 175 8.98 0.28 -2.57
CA VAL A 175 10.12 -0.40 -1.94
C VAL A 175 11.31 -0.41 -2.88
N ASP A 176 12.44 0.14 -2.41
CA ASP A 176 13.71 0.15 -3.12
C ASP A 176 14.40 -1.21 -3.08
N GLN A 177 13.90 -2.18 -3.86
CA GLN A 177 14.46 -3.54 -3.94
C GLN A 177 15.92 -3.57 -4.45
N HIS A 178 16.38 -2.49 -5.09
CA HIS A 178 17.66 -2.46 -5.81
C HIS A 178 18.67 -1.45 -5.29
N ASN A 179 18.38 -0.83 -4.13
CA ASN A 179 19.23 0.20 -3.53
C ASN A 179 19.53 1.36 -4.51
N VAL A 180 18.52 1.79 -5.26
CA VAL A 180 18.57 2.96 -6.15
C VAL A 180 18.88 4.23 -5.34
N SER A 181 18.31 4.34 -4.14
CA SER A 181 18.48 5.47 -3.23
C SER A 181 19.87 5.52 -2.56
N GLY A 182 20.56 4.38 -2.46
CA GLY A 182 21.78 4.26 -1.63
C GLY A 182 21.50 4.08 -0.14
N LEU A 183 20.23 3.99 0.30
CA LEU A 183 19.85 3.81 1.72
C LEU A 183 19.76 2.35 2.15
N GLY A 184 19.92 1.41 1.21
CA GLY A 184 19.83 -0.02 1.45
C GLY A 184 18.96 -0.74 0.41
N VAL A 185 19.17 -2.05 0.30
CA VAL A 185 18.22 -2.92 -0.42
C VAL A 185 16.97 -3.08 0.44
N ASP A 186 15.81 -3.14 -0.21
CA ASP A 186 14.48 -3.25 0.41
C ASP A 186 14.14 -2.03 1.29
N THR A 187 14.67 -0.84 1.02
CA THR A 187 14.29 0.36 1.78
C THR A 187 12.85 0.76 1.42
N PRO A 188 11.89 0.71 2.34
CA PRO A 188 10.52 1.10 2.05
C PRO A 188 10.37 2.63 2.17
N PHE A 189 9.67 3.20 1.20
CA PHE A 189 9.37 4.63 1.10
C PHE A 189 7.88 4.87 1.19
N ALA A 190 7.47 5.95 1.84
CA ALA A 190 6.14 6.52 1.74
C ALA A 190 6.21 7.91 1.08
N THR A 191 5.18 8.29 0.33
CA THR A 191 5.02 9.68 -0.10
C THR A 191 4.49 10.50 1.08
N GLY A 192 5.23 11.50 1.55
CA GLY A 192 4.75 12.51 2.48
C GLY A 192 3.96 13.57 1.72
N SER A 193 2.75 13.22 1.27
CA SER A 193 1.99 14.05 0.31
C SER A 193 1.63 15.40 0.91
N ASN A 194 1.24 15.46 2.19
CA ASN A 194 0.93 16.72 2.87
C ASN A 194 2.17 17.40 3.49
N SER A 195 3.29 16.68 3.59
CA SER A 195 4.55 17.22 4.14
C SER A 195 5.59 17.61 3.08
N ASP A 196 5.20 17.60 1.79
CA ASP A 196 6.05 17.89 0.64
C ASP A 196 7.35 17.08 0.67
N SER A 197 7.25 15.76 0.85
CA SER A 197 8.43 14.92 1.02
C SER A 197 8.32 13.49 0.47
N LEU A 198 9.48 12.86 0.31
CA LEU A 198 9.60 11.40 0.31
C LEU A 198 10.16 10.96 1.65
N LEU A 199 9.62 9.88 2.21
CA LEU A 199 9.97 9.39 3.54
C LEU A 199 10.55 7.99 3.42
N ALA A 200 11.85 7.85 3.64
CA ALA A 200 12.51 6.54 3.68
C ALA A 200 12.52 6.03 5.12
N LEU A 201 12.06 4.81 5.35
CA LEU A 201 12.08 4.16 6.65
C LEU A 201 13.29 3.22 6.76
N ASN A 202 14.02 3.27 7.87
CA ASN A 202 14.89 2.18 8.28
C ASN A 202 14.09 1.22 9.18
N PRO A 203 13.62 0.06 8.69
CA PRO A 203 12.70 -0.79 9.45
C PRO A 203 13.36 -1.45 10.67
N ARG A 204 14.70 -1.46 10.74
CA ARG A 204 15.46 -1.99 11.89
C ARG A 204 15.49 -1.02 13.06
N THR A 205 15.58 0.28 12.79
CA THR A 205 15.67 1.32 13.83
C THR A 205 14.36 2.09 14.03
N GLY A 206 13.42 2.00 13.08
CA GLY A 206 12.21 2.82 13.07
C GLY A 206 12.45 4.28 12.68
N GLU A 207 13.66 4.62 12.23
CA GLU A 207 14.02 6.00 11.89
C GLU A 207 13.59 6.37 10.47
N TRP A 208 13.16 7.62 10.34
CA TRP A 208 12.71 8.21 9.09
C TRP A 208 13.74 9.19 8.54
N THR A 209 14.11 9.02 7.26
CA THR A 209 14.86 10.01 6.49
C THR A 209 13.89 10.77 5.59
N THR A 210 13.79 12.08 5.78
CA THR A 210 12.89 12.95 5.02
C THR A 210 13.63 13.64 3.88
N LEU A 211 13.22 13.38 2.64
CA LEU A 211 13.74 14.04 1.44
C LEU A 211 12.76 15.13 1.02
N ARG A 212 13.21 16.40 1.06
CA ARG A 212 12.37 17.56 0.70
C ARG A 212 12.86 18.24 -0.56
N VAL A 213 11.92 18.88 -1.25
CA VAL A 213 12.21 19.85 -2.31
C VAL A 213 12.07 21.25 -1.70
N PRO A 214 13.04 22.16 -1.92
CA PRO A 214 12.97 23.49 -1.35
C PRO A 214 11.82 24.31 -1.95
N TYR A 215 11.21 25.15 -1.11
CA TYR A 215 10.34 26.24 -1.53
C TYR A 215 11.08 27.16 -2.53
N PRO A 216 10.42 27.76 -3.54
CA PRO A 216 8.98 27.75 -3.86
C PRO A 216 8.55 26.62 -4.79
N LEU A 217 9.32 25.54 -4.89
CA LEU A 217 9.05 24.56 -5.94
C LEU A 217 7.77 23.75 -5.66
N GLY A 218 7.40 23.50 -4.41
CA GLY A 218 6.26 22.63 -4.01
C GLY A 218 6.49 21.15 -4.33
N PHE A 219 5.96 20.21 -3.54
CA PHE A 219 6.24 18.78 -3.73
C PHE A 219 5.19 17.80 -3.15
N TYR A 220 3.92 18.03 -3.51
CA TYR A 220 2.81 17.11 -3.28
C TYR A 220 2.96 15.83 -4.11
N SER A 221 3.72 14.85 -3.61
CA SER A 221 3.95 13.58 -4.30
C SER A 221 2.85 12.57 -4.02
N ARG A 222 2.45 11.83 -5.05
CA ARG A 222 1.48 10.73 -4.97
C ARG A 222 2.01 9.41 -5.53
N GLY A 223 3.25 9.40 -6.01
CA GLY A 223 3.90 8.24 -6.56
C GLY A 223 5.39 8.51 -6.73
N MET A 224 6.18 7.46 -6.60
CA MET A 224 7.61 7.51 -6.84
C MET A 224 8.10 6.16 -7.33
N ASP A 225 9.23 6.16 -8.02
CA ASP A 225 9.96 4.97 -8.42
C ASP A 225 11.46 5.27 -8.53
N GLY A 226 12.28 4.23 -8.63
CA GLY A 226 13.72 4.29 -8.83
C GLY A 226 14.11 3.88 -10.25
N ARG A 227 15.17 4.50 -10.78
CA ARG A 227 15.78 4.05 -12.04
C ARG A 227 17.30 3.97 -11.90
N ILE A 228 17.87 2.89 -12.45
CA ILE A 228 19.31 2.71 -12.63
C ILE A 228 19.60 2.87 -14.12
N ASP A 229 20.15 4.03 -14.49
CA ASP A 229 20.59 4.37 -15.85
C ASP A 229 21.93 3.72 -16.20
N ASP A 230 22.85 3.65 -15.23
CA ASP A 230 24.14 2.99 -15.37
C ASP A 230 24.59 2.42 -14.02
N ALA A 231 24.57 1.09 -13.90
CA ALA A 231 25.00 0.40 -12.69
C ALA A 231 26.48 0.65 -12.35
N ARG A 232 27.32 0.99 -13.34
CA ARG A 232 28.77 1.24 -13.18
C ARG A 232 29.09 2.68 -12.80
N ALA A 233 28.17 3.63 -12.99
CA ALA A 233 28.36 5.04 -12.66
C ALA A 233 28.12 5.37 -11.16
N GLY A 234 27.96 4.36 -10.31
CA GLY A 234 27.75 4.54 -8.87
C GLY A 234 26.46 5.32 -8.57
N TRP A 235 26.55 6.33 -7.70
CA TRP A 235 25.40 7.17 -7.31
C TRP A 235 24.91 8.08 -8.45
N LYS A 236 25.74 8.35 -9.46
CA LYS A 236 25.37 9.20 -10.61
C LYS A 236 24.49 8.49 -11.63
N GLY A 237 24.62 7.17 -11.73
CA GLY A 237 23.85 6.33 -12.64
C GLY A 237 22.51 5.88 -12.07
N ARG A 238 22.08 6.40 -10.91
CA ARG A 238 20.81 6.04 -10.27
C ARG A 238 20.11 7.28 -9.74
N ALA A 239 18.79 7.25 -9.71
CA ALA A 239 17.98 8.31 -9.10
C ALA A 239 16.57 7.82 -8.78
N LEU A 240 15.96 8.46 -7.78
CA LEU A 240 14.53 8.37 -7.53
C LEU A 240 13.82 9.43 -8.36
N TYR A 241 12.63 9.11 -8.84
CA TYR A 241 11.75 9.99 -9.60
C TYR A 241 10.39 9.99 -8.93
N ALA A 242 9.89 11.17 -8.61
CA ALA A 242 8.59 11.34 -8.00
C ALA A 242 7.76 12.36 -8.78
N ASN A 243 6.47 12.12 -8.90
CA ASN A 243 5.58 13.08 -9.52
C ASN A 243 5.33 14.26 -8.57
N TYR A 244 5.06 15.45 -9.13
CA TYR A 244 4.28 16.46 -8.41
C TYR A 244 2.83 16.32 -8.83
N GLY A 245 2.06 15.63 -7.99
CA GLY A 245 0.76 15.11 -8.34
C GLY A 245 -0.40 15.95 -7.85
N THR A 246 -0.30 17.27 -7.64
CA THR A 246 -1.50 18.06 -7.27
C THR A 246 -2.51 18.10 -8.42
N HIS A 247 -3.82 18.04 -8.14
CA HIS A 247 -4.87 18.14 -9.18
C HIS A 247 -4.96 19.55 -9.78
N PHE A 248 -4.72 20.57 -8.96
CA PHE A 248 -4.91 21.97 -9.32
C PHE A 248 -3.56 22.69 -9.41
N VAL A 249 -2.74 22.30 -10.40
CA VAL A 249 -1.39 22.86 -10.60
C VAL A 249 -1.34 24.36 -10.86
N TRP A 250 -2.48 25.03 -11.06
CA TRP A 250 -2.56 26.49 -11.20
C TRP A 250 -2.89 27.22 -9.89
N HIS A 251 -3.13 26.50 -8.78
CA HIS A 251 -3.34 27.05 -7.43
C HIS A 251 -2.07 27.07 -6.57
N ILE A 252 -0.91 26.83 -7.18
CA ILE A 252 0.41 26.81 -6.52
C ILE A 252 1.25 27.98 -7.03
N GLU A 253 2.47 28.10 -6.51
CA GLU A 253 3.46 29.07 -6.98
C GLU A 253 3.64 28.98 -8.51
N GLY A 254 3.63 30.14 -9.17
CA GLY A 254 3.62 30.27 -10.64
C GLY A 254 2.22 30.46 -11.26
N GLY A 255 1.15 30.05 -10.58
CA GLY A 255 -0.23 30.36 -10.97
C GLY A 255 -0.67 29.76 -12.32
N LYS A 256 -1.53 30.49 -13.04
CA LYS A 256 -2.07 30.05 -14.34
C LYS A 256 -0.95 29.82 -15.34
N GLY A 257 -0.89 28.60 -15.89
CA GLY A 257 0.14 28.20 -16.87
C GLY A 257 1.22 27.29 -16.27
N THR A 258 1.26 27.11 -14.94
CA THR A 258 2.13 26.12 -14.31
C THR A 258 1.80 24.71 -14.81
N LYS A 259 2.86 23.95 -15.11
CA LYS A 259 2.78 22.56 -15.60
C LYS A 259 3.15 21.57 -14.49
N GLY A 260 2.68 20.33 -14.65
CA GLY A 260 3.18 19.22 -13.85
C GLY A 260 4.68 19.02 -14.03
N LYS A 261 5.32 18.45 -13.02
CA LYS A 261 6.76 18.18 -13.02
C LYS A 261 7.06 16.80 -12.44
N VAL A 262 8.21 16.27 -12.81
CA VAL A 262 8.84 15.11 -12.18
C VAL A 262 10.07 15.61 -11.45
N VAL A 263 10.21 15.22 -10.19
CA VAL A 263 11.35 15.57 -9.35
C VAL A 263 12.33 14.41 -9.34
N LYS A 264 13.59 14.68 -9.69
CA LYS A 264 14.69 13.72 -9.65
C LYS A 264 15.48 13.91 -8.36
N PHE A 265 15.52 12.89 -7.50
CA PHE A 265 16.42 12.84 -6.36
C PHE A 265 17.63 11.97 -6.70
N GLN A 266 18.80 12.59 -6.74
CA GLN A 266 20.06 11.88 -6.88
C GLN A 266 20.85 12.01 -5.57
N ILE A 267 20.99 10.88 -4.88
CA ILE A 267 21.50 10.84 -3.50
C ILE A 267 22.98 10.53 -3.53
N ARG A 268 23.79 11.42 -2.95
CA ARG A 268 25.23 11.22 -2.83
C ARG A 268 25.55 10.32 -1.63
N PRO A 269 26.59 9.47 -1.71
CA PRO A 269 27.02 8.66 -0.57
C PRO A 269 27.67 9.50 0.54
N ASN A 270 28.19 10.69 0.21
CA ASN A 270 28.71 11.66 1.17
C ASN A 270 28.72 13.07 0.55
N PRO A 271 28.85 14.15 1.36
CA PRO A 271 28.83 15.53 0.87
C PRO A 271 29.94 15.89 -0.12
N LEU A 272 31.06 15.15 -0.12
CA LEU A 272 32.23 15.43 -0.96
C LEU A 272 32.23 14.65 -2.29
N ALA A 273 31.26 13.75 -2.50
CA ALA A 273 31.16 12.98 -3.73
C ALA A 273 30.94 13.90 -4.95
N ARG A 274 31.80 13.78 -5.95
CA ARG A 274 31.80 14.57 -7.20
C ARG A 274 31.32 13.78 -8.38
#